data_AF-A0AAD5MTM5-F1
#
_entry.id   AF-A0AAD5MTM5-F1
#
_cell.length_a   1.000
_cell.length_b   1.000
_cell.length_c   1.000
_cell.angle_alpha   90.00
_cell.angle_beta   90.00
_cell.angle_gamma   90.00
#
_symmetry.space_group_name_H-M   'P 1'
#
loop_
_entity.id
_entity.type
_entity.pdbx_description
1 polymer ?
#
loop_
_entity_poly.entity_id
_entity_poly.type
_entity_poly.pdbx_seq_one_letter_code
_entity_poly.pdbx_strand_id
1 'polypeptide(L)'
;MLNVKQNCIIIGDTVTGICNVMQAGRRGCKGRNKVEAISFNYKSISGTVTTTNIIMANWSKAMWQNVVNRAVRMLAFGPFRPHFFSAIASVEGS
;
A
#
# COMPACT_ATOMS: atom_id res chain seq x y z
N MET A 1 -20.71 2.40 13.37
CA MET A 1 -19.36 1.80 13.34
C MET A 1 -18.72 1.99 14.70
N LEU A 2 -18.34 0.91 15.37
CA LEU A 2 -17.60 0.99 16.65
C LEU A 2 -16.21 1.55 16.35
N ASN A 3 -15.83 2.62 17.03
CA ASN A 3 -14.55 3.29 16.84
C ASN A 3 -13.46 2.47 17.54
N VAL A 4 -12.95 1.45 16.84
CA VAL A 4 -11.94 0.53 17.36
C VAL A 4 -10.61 1.28 17.45
N LYS A 5 -10.16 1.56 18.67
CA LYS A 5 -8.87 2.23 18.90
C LYS A 5 -7.73 1.29 18.52
N GLN A 6 -7.03 1.61 17.44
CA GLN A 6 -5.87 0.88 16.94
C GLN A 6 -4.58 1.62 17.29
N ASN A 7 -3.57 0.88 17.75
CA ASN A 7 -2.21 1.37 17.93
C ASN A 7 -1.31 0.79 16.84
N CYS A 8 -0.39 1.61 16.32
CA CYS A 8 0.62 1.18 15.36
C CYS A 8 1.89 0.74 16.08
N ILE A 9 2.51 -0.34 15.61
CA ILE A 9 3.87 -0.73 16.02
C ILE A 9 4.84 -0.18 14.99
N ILE A 10 5.76 0.63 15.47
CA ILE A 10 6.73 1.35 14.63
C ILE A 10 8.12 0.78 14.94
N ILE A 11 8.84 0.35 13.90
CA ILE A 11 10.25 -0.03 13.98
C ILE A 11 11.01 0.90 13.03
N GLY A 12 11.94 1.69 13.57
CA GLY A 12 12.51 2.84 12.84
C GLY A 12 11.40 3.83 12.50
N ASP A 13 11.24 4.17 11.22
CA ASP A 13 10.16 5.03 10.70
C ASP A 13 9.04 4.26 10.01
N THR A 14 8.99 2.93 10.18
CA THR A 14 8.05 2.06 9.46
C THR A 14 7.03 1.44 10.41
N VAL A 15 5.74 1.56 10.08
CA VAL A 15 4.69 0.79 10.74
C VAL A 15 4.83 -0.67 10.29
N THR A 16 5.10 -1.57 11.23
CA THR A 16 5.33 -3.00 10.97
C THR A 16 4.17 -3.89 11.42
N GLY A 17 3.26 -3.36 12.23
CA GLY A 17 2.08 -4.07 12.70
C GLY A 17 1.03 -3.13 13.29
N ILE A 18 -0.20 -3.63 13.39
CA ILE A 18 -1.31 -2.94 14.05
C ILE A 18 -1.72 -3.76 15.27
N CYS A 19 -2.11 -3.09 16.34
CA CYS A 19 -2.65 -3.73 17.52
C CYS A 19 -3.99 -3.10 17.88
N ASN A 20 -5.03 -3.93 17.94
CA ASN A 20 -6.34 -3.52 18.40
C ASN A 20 -6.37 -3.45 19.93
N VAL A 21 -6.46 -2.24 20.49
CA VAL A 21 -6.37 -2.02 21.95
C VAL A 21 -7.56 -2.64 22.68
N MET A 22 -8.73 -2.71 22.04
CA MET A 22 -9.93 -3.31 22.63
C MET A 22 -9.81 -4.83 22.73
N GLN A 23 -9.24 -5.50 21.72
CA GLN A 23 -8.97 -6.94 21.76
C GLN A 23 -7.76 -7.31 22.63
N ALA A 24 -6.78 -6.40 22.74
CA ALA A 24 -5.58 -6.64 23.52
C ALA A 24 -5.82 -6.68 25.04
N GLY A 25 -6.95 -6.15 25.52
CA GLY A 25 -7.34 -6.16 26.93
C GLY A 25 -6.34 -5.43 27.84
N ARG A 26 -6.38 -5.72 29.16
CA ARG A 26 -5.61 -5.00 30.20
C ARG A 26 -4.08 -5.00 30.01
N ARG A 27 -3.51 -5.94 29.23
CA ARG A 27 -2.05 -6.02 28.97
C ARG A 27 -1.60 -5.13 27.80
N GLY A 28 -2.54 -4.54 27.05
CA GLY A 28 -2.26 -3.74 25.87
C GLY A 28 -1.45 -4.49 24.81
N CYS A 29 -0.77 -3.73 23.95
CA CYS A 29 0.00 -4.23 22.79
C CYS A 29 1.39 -4.79 23.13
N LYS A 30 1.65 -5.15 24.39
CA LYS A 30 2.98 -5.58 24.87
C LYS A 30 3.36 -7.04 24.51
N GLY A 31 2.60 -7.73 23.65
CA GLY A 31 2.87 -9.14 23.28
C GLY A 31 2.76 -9.40 21.79
N ARG A 32 3.70 -10.19 21.22
CA ARG A 32 3.75 -10.54 19.78
C ARG A 32 2.47 -11.17 19.24
N ASN A 33 1.74 -11.93 20.05
CA ASN A 33 0.52 -12.63 19.65
C ASN A 33 -0.71 -11.71 19.51
N LYS A 34 -0.54 -10.40 19.72
CA LYS A 34 -1.60 -9.38 19.63
C LYS A 34 -1.33 -8.35 18.53
N VAL A 35 -0.33 -8.64 17.71
CA VAL A 35 0.06 -7.82 16.56
C VAL A 35 -0.57 -8.44 15.33
N GLU A 36 -1.48 -7.70 14.73
CA GLU A 36 -2.06 -8.04 13.45
C GLU A 36 -1.18 -7.53 12.32
N ALA A 37 -1.18 -8.27 11.22
CA ALA A 37 -0.60 -7.79 9.98
C ALA A 37 -1.37 -6.55 9.50
N ILE A 38 -0.63 -5.55 9.02
CA ILE A 38 -1.24 -4.37 8.40
C ILE A 38 -2.05 -4.81 7.18
N SER A 39 -3.33 -4.50 7.18
CA SER A 39 -4.26 -4.77 6.09
C SER A 39 -3.73 -4.27 4.75
N PHE A 40 -4.02 -5.01 3.68
CA PHE A 40 -3.61 -4.66 2.33
C PHE A 40 -4.14 -3.28 1.90
N ASN A 41 -5.29 -2.84 2.43
CA ASN A 41 -5.89 -1.54 2.14
C ASN A 41 -4.97 -0.35 2.49
N TYR A 42 -4.05 -0.52 3.45
CA TYR A 42 -3.07 0.51 3.81
C TYR A 42 -1.76 0.41 3.02
N LYS A 43 -1.62 -0.61 2.18
CA LYS A 43 -0.41 -0.94 1.40
C LYS A 43 -0.65 -0.88 -0.11
N SER A 44 -1.90 -0.76 -0.54
CA SER A 44 -2.29 -0.82 -1.94
C SER A 44 -2.81 0.52 -2.45
N ILE A 45 -2.36 0.91 -3.64
CA ILE A 45 -2.94 2.00 -4.41
C ILE A 45 -3.47 1.39 -5.70
N SER A 46 -4.76 1.60 -5.98
CA SER A 46 -5.42 1.17 -7.21
C SER A 46 -6.07 2.37 -7.89
N GLY A 47 -6.16 2.32 -9.22
CA GLY A 47 -6.83 3.35 -10.01
C GLY A 47 -7.04 2.91 -11.45
N THR A 48 -7.85 3.66 -12.17
CA THR A 48 -8.13 3.42 -13.58
C THR A 48 -7.47 4.50 -14.43
N VAL A 49 -6.78 4.09 -15.49
CA VAL A 49 -6.25 5.00 -16.50
C VAL A 49 -7.14 4.90 -17.72
N THR A 50 -7.77 6.01 -18.09
CA THR A 50 -8.56 6.13 -19.31
C THR A 50 -7.81 6.99 -20.31
N THR A 51 -7.79 6.58 -21.58
CA THR A 51 -7.20 7.35 -22.66
C THR A 51 -8.19 7.51 -23.80
N THR A 52 -8.20 8.69 -24.43
CA THR A 52 -8.93 8.97 -25.67
C THR A 52 -8.02 8.84 -26.90
N ASN A 53 -6.72 8.64 -26.69
CA ASN A 53 -5.76 8.48 -27.77
C ASN A 53 -5.83 7.06 -28.33
N ILE A 54 -6.20 6.94 -29.61
CA ILE A 54 -6.39 5.65 -30.28
C ILE A 54 -5.10 4.80 -30.36
N ILE A 55 -3.93 5.43 -30.36
CA ILE A 55 -2.64 4.72 -30.35
C ILE A 55 -2.45 4.07 -28.98
N MET A 56 -2.67 4.81 -27.89
CA MET A 56 -2.55 4.30 -26.53
C MET A 56 -3.63 3.27 -26.18
N ALA A 57 -4.83 3.39 -26.76
CA ALA A 57 -5.88 2.39 -26.58
C ALA A 57 -5.47 1.01 -27.12
N ASN A 58 -4.63 1.00 -28.17
CA ASN A 58 -4.10 -0.22 -28.79
C ASN A 58 -2.77 -0.69 -28.18
N TRP A 59 -2.31 -0.06 -27.10
CA TRP A 59 -1.07 -0.49 -26.44
C TRP A 59 -1.23 -1.86 -25.78
N SER A 60 -0.21 -2.68 -25.90
CA SER A 60 -0.15 -3.95 -25.19
C SER A 60 -0.04 -3.74 -23.68
N LYS A 61 -0.39 -4.77 -22.90
CA LYS A 61 -0.19 -4.77 -21.45
C LYS A 61 1.26 -4.44 -21.05
N ALA A 62 2.24 -4.88 -21.82
CA ALA A 62 3.66 -4.57 -21.58
C ALA A 62 3.98 -3.08 -21.79
N MET A 63 3.37 -2.42 -22.78
CA MET A 63 3.52 -0.98 -23.00
C MET A 63 2.90 -0.18 -21.84
N TRP A 64 1.70 -0.56 -21.40
CA TRP A 64 1.09 0.04 -20.20
C TRP A 64 1.91 -0.21 -18.93
N GLN A 65 2.48 -1.41 -18.80
CA GLN A 65 3.37 -1.74 -17.68
C GLN A 65 4.58 -0.80 -17.62
N ASN A 66 5.12 -0.35 -18.76
CA ASN A 66 6.20 0.65 -18.78
C ASN A 66 5.77 2.00 -18.19
N VAL A 67 4.52 2.42 -18.42
CA VAL A 67 3.97 3.65 -17.82
C VAL A 67 3.88 3.49 -16.31
N VAL A 68 3.26 2.41 -15.84
CA VAL A 68 3.06 2.20 -14.41
C VAL A 68 4.39 1.93 -13.68
N ASN A 69 5.38 1.32 -14.34
CA ASN A 69 6.73 1.18 -13.81
C ASN A 69 7.43 2.53 -13.57
N ARG A 70 7.12 3.58 -14.35
CA ARG A 70 7.60 4.93 -14.06
C ARG A 70 6.97 5.47 -12.78
N ALA A 71 5.68 5.22 -12.55
CA ALA A 71 5.03 5.58 -11.30
C ALA A 71 5.65 4.83 -10.10
N VAL A 72 5.91 3.53 -10.24
CA VAL A 72 6.62 2.72 -9.21
C VAL A 72 7.98 3.32 -8.86
N ARG A 73 8.77 3.75 -9.87
CA ARG A 73 10.07 4.40 -9.63
C ARG A 73 9.92 5.72 -8.87
N MET A 74 8.90 6.52 -9.19
CA MET A 74 8.61 7.77 -8.47
C MET A 74 8.20 7.52 -7.02
N LEU A 75 7.49 6.43 -6.75
CA LEU A 75 7.11 6.01 -5.40
C LEU A 75 8.32 5.53 -4.60
N ALA A 76 9.11 4.60 -5.15
CA ALA A 76 10.21 3.96 -4.42
C ALA A 76 11.48 4.82 -4.31
N PHE A 77 11.78 5.64 -5.32
CA PHE A 77 13.06 6.38 -5.41
C PHE A 77 12.88 7.87 -5.62
N GLY A 78 11.67 8.34 -5.91
CA GLY A 78 11.37 9.74 -6.14
C GLY A 78 10.99 10.50 -4.87
N PRO A 79 10.27 11.62 -5.00
CA PRO A 79 9.92 12.48 -3.87
C PRO A 79 9.01 11.79 -2.83
N PHE A 80 8.36 10.68 -3.19
CA PHE A 80 7.49 9.93 -2.29
C PHE A 80 8.22 8.83 -1.50
N ARG A 81 9.53 8.63 -1.70
CA ARG A 81 10.32 7.62 -1.00
C ARG A 81 10.16 7.62 0.53
N PRO A 82 10.02 8.76 1.23
CA PRO A 82 9.78 8.75 2.68
C PRO A 82 8.50 7.99 3.10
N HIS A 83 7.56 7.78 2.18
CA HIS A 83 6.28 7.10 2.43
C HIS A 83 6.21 5.69 1.82
N PHE A 84 7.09 5.37 0.87
CA PHE A 84 7.08 4.09 0.16
C PHE A 84 8.49 3.49 0.16
N PHE A 85 8.71 2.52 1.05
CA PHE A 85 9.97 1.77 1.10
C PHE A 85 10.21 0.95 -0.18
N SER A 86 9.14 0.34 -0.69
CA SER A 86 9.13 -0.36 -1.98
C SER A 86 7.75 -0.23 -2.61
N ALA A 87 7.71 -0.35 -3.94
CA ALA A 87 6.47 -0.35 -4.70
C ALA A 87 6.57 -1.39 -5.82
N ILE A 88 5.46 -2.06 -6.09
CA ILE A 88 5.27 -2.98 -7.21
C ILE A 88 3.91 -2.63 -7.81
N ALA A 89 3.79 -2.71 -9.12
CA ALA A 89 2.52 -2.48 -9.78
C ALA A 89 2.33 -3.46 -10.93
N SER A 90 1.07 -3.77 -11.20
CA SER A 90 0.63 -4.61 -12.30
C SER A 90 -0.51 -3.94 -13.03
N VAL A 91 -0.52 -4.07 -14.35
CA VAL A 91 -1.67 -3.67 -15.17
C VAL A 91 -2.62 -4.85 -15.30
N GLU A 92 -3.89 -4.62 -15.03
CA GLU A 92 -4.97 -5.56 -15.33
C GLU A 92 -5.70 -5.06 -16.57
N GLY A 93 -5.90 -5.93 -17.56
CA GLY A 93 -6.69 -5.64 -18.75
C GLY A 93 -8.04 -6.33 -18.62
N SER A 94 -9.10 -5.63 -19.02
CA SER A 94 -10.42 -6.23 -19.29
C SER A 94 -10.40 -7.05 -20.56
#